data_AF-A0A511DT30-F1
#
_entry.id   AF-A0A511DT30-F1
#
_cell.length_a   1.000
_cell.length_b   1.000
_cell.length_c   1.000
_cell.angle_alpha   90.00
_cell.angle_beta   90.00
_cell.angle_gamma   90.00
#
_symmetry.space_group_name_H-M   'P 1'
#
loop_
_entity.id
_entity.type
_entity.pdbx_description
1 polymer ?
#
loop_
_entity_poly.entity_id
_entity_poly.type
_entity_poly.pdbx_seq_one_letter_code
_entity_poly.pdbx_strand_id
1 'polypeptide(L)'
;MSDEQANSGDGTETEATAAETVPEQQAAEPEQAPGTTPGQEQAEPARSTVAAPPRPVPGPPPAPRAPLPGPPPGGRPRPVPPPRPPAAPAAEASPAEAAAAEPVPVAAVPAVQTIAVPEASADPGRWGRVDDEGRVFLVTSSGEREVGSWQAGAPQEGLAHFARRFDDLRTEAELLTNRLAAGGGDPKQALHSATALRDSLPEAAVVGDVASLSAHVAQLVTVAEEHVGAARSARSAQREAAVARKEALAAEAEALAADATQWKQAGDRFKAILDEWRTIKGIDRRTDEALWKRYSRAREAFNRRRGSHFADLDRQRATAKARKEELAAEAEQLVESTEWGPTAARYRELMAEWKAAGRAQKDADDALWQRFRGAQDQFFSRRTQVFSERDAEFGANAEAKRALLAEAEKIDTDDADSARAALRDIQERWETIGKVPRDDIRPLESALRAVEERVREAVDRQWRRTDPEAEARVAQFRDRVAQFESQAEKAEAAGDAKRARQAREQADQWREWLKTAEESVNQR
;
A
#
# COMPACT_ATOMS: atom_id res chain seq x y z
N MET A 1 -15.60 57.23 14.75
CA MET A 1 -15.60 57.25 16.22
C MET A 1 -16.85 56.45 16.61
N SER A 2 -16.77 55.15 16.83
CA SER A 2 -15.92 54.43 17.80
C SER A 2 -16.37 54.60 19.24
N ASP A 3 -16.40 53.60 20.12
CA ASP A 3 -16.42 52.11 20.02
C ASP A 3 -16.84 51.60 21.43
N GLU A 4 -17.24 50.35 21.71
CA GLU A 4 -17.20 49.08 20.96
C GLU A 4 -18.51 48.26 21.14
N GLN A 5 -18.46 47.01 21.62
CA GLN A 5 -19.59 46.09 21.89
C GLN A 5 -19.57 45.56 23.34
N ALA A 6 -20.74 45.16 23.86
CA ALA A 6 -21.03 43.82 24.42
C ALA A 6 -22.08 43.86 25.54
N ASN A 7 -23.05 42.94 25.50
CA ASN A 7 -23.95 42.63 26.61
C ASN A 7 -24.05 41.10 26.77
N SER A 8 -24.31 40.60 27.97
CA SER A 8 -24.42 39.16 28.27
C SER A 8 -25.26 38.92 29.53
N GLY A 9 -25.94 37.77 29.57
CA GLY A 9 -27.01 37.48 30.54
C GLY A 9 -28.40 37.79 29.96
N ASP A 10 -29.46 37.07 30.32
CA ASP A 10 -29.55 35.90 31.21
C ASP A 10 -30.77 35.04 30.81
N GLY A 11 -31.08 33.97 31.55
CA GLY A 11 -32.36 33.24 31.47
C GLY A 11 -33.56 34.04 32.04
N THR A 12 -34.71 33.43 32.37
CA THR A 12 -35.07 32.00 32.45
C THR A 12 -36.58 31.79 32.18
N GLU A 13 -36.95 30.56 31.76
CA GLU A 13 -38.30 29.96 31.96
C GLU A 13 -39.50 30.68 31.25
N THR A 14 -40.73 30.17 31.17
CA THR A 14 -41.48 29.14 31.95
C THR A 14 -42.40 28.26 31.07
N GLU A 15 -42.77 27.08 31.61
CA GLU A 15 -44.04 26.30 31.42
C GLU A 15 -44.59 25.95 30.01
N ALA A 16 -45.44 24.93 29.79
CA ALA A 16 -45.65 23.57 30.30
C ALA A 16 -47.10 23.13 29.98
N THR A 17 -47.31 21.98 29.32
CA THR A 17 -48.54 21.14 29.27
C THR A 17 -48.20 19.91 28.40
N ALA A 18 -48.30 18.68 28.88
CA ALA A 18 -49.51 17.84 28.98
C ALA A 18 -50.22 17.59 27.62
N ALA A 19 -50.63 16.40 27.17
CA ALA A 19 -50.35 14.97 27.42
C ALA A 19 -51.64 14.20 27.02
N GLU A 20 -51.59 13.24 26.09
CA GLU A 20 -52.69 12.28 25.87
C GLU A 20 -52.21 10.96 25.22
N THR A 21 -53.01 9.90 25.28
CA THR A 21 -52.59 8.50 25.03
C THR A 21 -53.72 7.58 24.53
N VAL A 22 -53.42 6.71 23.56
CA VAL A 22 -53.86 5.28 23.41
C VAL A 22 -55.37 4.96 23.49
N PRO A 23 -56.01 4.40 22.42
CA PRO A 23 -56.06 2.92 22.14
C PRO A 23 -55.89 2.56 20.64
N GLU A 24 -55.76 1.32 20.11
CA GLU A 24 -55.83 -0.11 20.55
C GLU A 24 -56.96 -0.91 19.85
N GLN A 25 -56.59 -2.02 19.18
CA GLN A 25 -57.34 -3.27 18.79
C GLN A 25 -56.60 -3.94 17.60
N GLN A 26 -56.29 -5.24 17.47
CA GLN A 26 -56.86 -6.56 17.91
C GLN A 26 -58.22 -6.90 17.26
N ALA A 27 -58.52 -8.11 16.76
CA ALA A 27 -57.80 -9.40 16.66
C ALA A 27 -58.04 -10.02 15.24
N ALA A 28 -58.02 -11.32 14.88
CA ALA A 28 -57.92 -12.61 15.59
C ALA A 28 -57.41 -13.75 14.65
N GLU A 29 -57.34 -14.99 15.17
CA GLU A 29 -57.01 -16.27 14.52
C GLU A 29 -58.24 -17.24 14.60
N PRO A 30 -58.27 -18.39 13.89
CA PRO A 30 -58.59 -19.63 14.64
C PRO A 30 -58.00 -20.99 14.16
N GLU A 31 -58.03 -21.95 15.09
CA GLU A 31 -57.81 -23.42 15.01
C GLU A 31 -58.92 -24.20 14.20
N GLN A 32 -58.87 -25.51 13.88
CA GLN A 32 -58.03 -26.68 14.29
C GLN A 32 -57.95 -27.80 13.20
N ALA A 33 -57.38 -28.96 13.55
CA ALA A 33 -57.40 -30.25 12.83
C ALA A 33 -58.56 -31.16 13.38
N PRO A 34 -58.57 -32.53 13.39
CA PRO A 34 -57.62 -33.58 12.94
C PRO A 34 -58.24 -34.73 12.08
N GLY A 35 -57.45 -35.77 11.72
CA GLY A 35 -57.98 -36.95 10.98
C GLY A 35 -57.03 -38.15 10.65
N THR A 36 -56.73 -38.99 11.66
CA THR A 36 -56.59 -40.48 11.66
C THR A 36 -55.91 -41.28 10.51
N THR A 37 -54.93 -42.13 10.87
CA THR A 37 -54.31 -43.24 10.08
C THR A 37 -55.06 -44.58 10.21
N PRO A 38 -55.04 -45.49 9.20
CA PRO A 38 -54.05 -46.60 9.13
C PRO A 38 -53.61 -46.93 7.67
N GLY A 39 -52.68 -47.85 7.34
CA GLY A 39 -51.73 -48.66 8.13
C GLY A 39 -51.25 -49.91 7.33
N GLN A 40 -49.94 -50.24 7.40
CA GLN A 40 -49.26 -51.40 6.74
C GLN A 40 -49.26 -51.33 5.17
N GLU A 41 -48.36 -51.94 4.40
CA GLU A 41 -47.59 -53.21 4.55
C GLU A 41 -46.14 -53.12 3.99
N GLN A 42 -45.38 -54.22 4.01
CA GLN A 42 -43.94 -54.32 3.67
C GLN A 42 -43.70 -54.89 2.26
N ALA A 43 -42.65 -54.43 1.56
CA ALA A 43 -42.08 -55.13 0.40
C ALA A 43 -40.59 -54.81 0.22
N GLU A 44 -39.74 -55.84 0.10
CA GLU A 44 -38.34 -55.70 -0.34
C GLU A 44 -38.25 -55.58 -1.87
N PRO A 45 -37.34 -54.76 -2.43
CA PRO A 45 -36.80 -54.95 -3.77
C PRO A 45 -35.55 -55.85 -3.72
N ALA A 46 -35.51 -56.87 -4.59
CA ALA A 46 -34.48 -57.89 -4.60
C ALA A 46 -33.06 -57.39 -4.95
N ARG A 47 -32.04 -58.13 -4.49
CA ARG A 47 -30.63 -57.90 -4.82
C ARG A 47 -30.35 -58.12 -6.32
N SER A 48 -29.89 -57.07 -7.01
CA SER A 48 -29.24 -57.22 -8.33
C SER A 48 -27.73 -57.40 -8.20
N THR A 49 -27.13 -58.17 -9.10
CA THR A 49 -25.74 -58.63 -9.04
C THR A 49 -24.73 -57.65 -9.66
N VAL A 50 -23.64 -57.44 -8.92
CA VAL A 50 -22.24 -57.26 -9.36
C VAL A 50 -21.99 -56.63 -10.75
N ALA A 51 -21.47 -55.40 -10.73
CA ALA A 51 -20.50 -54.91 -11.71
C ALA A 51 -19.43 -54.07 -10.98
N ALA A 52 -18.15 -54.45 -11.10
CA ALA A 52 -17.04 -53.72 -10.48
C ALA A 52 -16.43 -52.71 -11.48
N PRO A 53 -16.02 -51.51 -11.04
CA PRO A 53 -15.40 -50.53 -11.93
C PRO A 53 -14.00 -50.99 -12.40
N PRO A 54 -13.62 -50.73 -13.67
CA PRO A 54 -12.29 -51.09 -14.18
C PRO A 54 -11.19 -50.25 -13.51
N ARG A 55 -10.04 -50.88 -13.26
CA ARG A 55 -8.85 -50.19 -12.74
C ARG A 55 -8.17 -49.38 -13.85
N PRO A 56 -7.62 -48.19 -13.56
CA PRO A 56 -6.78 -47.46 -14.52
C PRO A 56 -5.47 -48.22 -14.77
N VAL A 57 -5.06 -48.31 -16.04
CA VAL A 57 -3.75 -48.85 -16.43
C VAL A 57 -2.67 -47.77 -16.30
N PRO A 58 -1.46 -48.10 -15.80
CA PRO A 58 -0.34 -47.17 -15.75
C PRO A 58 0.23 -46.93 -17.16
N GLY A 59 0.50 -45.66 -17.50
CA GLY A 59 1.16 -45.29 -18.76
C GLY A 59 2.67 -45.61 -18.76
N PRO A 60 3.30 -45.65 -19.96
CA PRO A 60 4.73 -45.91 -20.09
C PRO A 60 5.59 -44.76 -19.52
N PRO A 61 6.84 -45.04 -19.08
CA PRO A 61 7.72 -44.03 -18.50
C PRO A 61 8.24 -43.02 -19.53
N PRO A 62 8.51 -41.76 -19.14
CA PRO A 62 9.02 -40.73 -20.03
C PRO A 62 10.50 -40.97 -20.40
N ALA A 63 10.85 -40.70 -21.67
CA ALA A 63 12.23 -40.75 -22.15
C ALA A 63 13.11 -39.63 -21.57
N PRO A 64 14.44 -39.85 -21.42
CA PRO A 64 15.34 -38.84 -20.88
C PRO A 64 15.47 -37.61 -21.80
N ARG A 65 15.50 -36.42 -21.21
CA ARG A 65 15.71 -35.15 -21.95
C ARG A 65 17.19 -34.96 -22.30
N ALA A 66 17.46 -34.46 -23.51
CA ALA A 66 18.79 -34.04 -23.94
C ALA A 66 19.30 -32.82 -23.14
N PRO A 67 20.63 -32.66 -22.97
CA PRO A 67 21.22 -31.52 -22.27
C PRO A 67 21.10 -30.22 -23.08
N LEU A 68 20.97 -29.09 -22.39
CA LEU A 68 20.93 -27.75 -23.00
C LEU A 68 22.36 -27.21 -23.27
N PRO A 69 22.56 -26.41 -24.33
CA PRO A 69 23.85 -25.78 -24.62
C PRO A 69 24.18 -24.66 -23.64
N GLY A 70 25.48 -24.47 -23.36
CA GLY A 70 25.98 -23.46 -22.41
C GLY A 70 26.15 -22.05 -23.01
N PRO A 71 26.12 -20.99 -22.18
CA PRO A 71 26.35 -19.60 -22.60
C PRO A 71 27.84 -19.28 -22.91
N PRO A 72 28.12 -18.18 -23.64
CA PRO A 72 29.44 -17.89 -24.22
C PRO A 72 30.47 -17.30 -23.23
N PRO A 73 31.78 -17.31 -23.58
CA PRO A 73 32.86 -16.84 -22.72
C PRO A 73 33.12 -15.32 -22.80
N GLY A 74 33.79 -14.75 -21.78
CA GLY A 74 34.61 -13.54 -21.97
C GLY A 74 34.31 -12.27 -21.17
N GLY A 75 33.89 -12.35 -19.90
CA GLY A 75 33.90 -11.17 -18.99
C GLY A 75 35.22 -11.05 -18.22
N ARG A 76 35.92 -9.91 -18.29
CA ARG A 76 37.21 -9.72 -17.59
C ARG A 76 37.00 -9.42 -16.09
N PRO A 77 37.65 -10.13 -15.15
CA PRO A 77 37.65 -9.74 -13.74
C PRO A 77 38.51 -8.49 -13.50
N ARG A 78 38.08 -7.62 -12.57
CA ARG A 78 38.95 -6.57 -12.00
C ARG A 78 39.89 -7.19 -10.95
N PRO A 79 41.10 -6.64 -10.76
CA PRO A 79 42.05 -7.16 -9.77
C PRO A 79 41.58 -6.92 -8.33
N VAL A 80 41.84 -7.89 -7.46
CA VAL A 80 41.63 -7.82 -6.01
C VAL A 80 42.96 -7.45 -5.34
N PRO A 81 43.01 -6.50 -4.39
CA PRO A 81 44.24 -6.17 -3.67
C PRO A 81 44.66 -7.27 -2.69
N PRO A 82 45.95 -7.42 -2.37
CA PRO A 82 46.46 -8.48 -1.48
C PRO A 82 46.09 -8.25 -0.01
N PRO A 83 46.01 -9.32 0.80
CA PRO A 83 45.79 -9.20 2.25
C PRO A 83 46.99 -8.53 2.93
N ARG A 84 46.72 -7.74 3.98
CA ARG A 84 47.72 -7.17 4.89
C ARG A 84 47.70 -7.87 6.25
N PRO A 85 48.81 -7.86 7.02
CA PRO A 85 48.94 -8.62 8.26
C PRO A 85 48.08 -8.07 9.40
N PRO A 86 47.78 -8.89 10.43
CA PRO A 86 47.08 -8.43 11.62
C PRO A 86 47.97 -7.48 12.45
N ALA A 87 47.36 -6.41 12.96
CA ALA A 87 47.93 -5.51 13.97
C ALA A 87 47.07 -5.55 15.24
N ALA A 88 47.68 -5.25 16.40
CA ALA A 88 47.02 -5.36 17.70
C ALA A 88 45.94 -4.28 17.91
N PRO A 89 44.88 -4.57 18.71
CA PRO A 89 43.84 -3.60 19.02
C PRO A 89 44.30 -2.60 20.09
N ALA A 90 43.91 -1.33 19.94
CA ALA A 90 44.05 -0.31 20.97
C ALA A 90 42.84 0.64 20.97
N ALA A 91 42.27 0.83 22.16
CA ALA A 91 41.32 1.85 22.63
C ALA A 91 40.58 2.77 21.63
N GLU A 92 39.25 2.69 21.66
CA GLU A 92 38.37 3.87 21.70
C GLU A 92 37.46 3.76 22.95
N ALA A 93 36.87 4.88 23.40
CA ALA A 93 36.42 5.05 24.78
C ALA A 93 34.91 5.33 24.98
N SER A 94 34.49 5.19 26.24
CA SER A 94 33.15 5.46 26.79
C SER A 94 32.70 6.92 26.61
N PRO A 95 31.40 7.25 26.73
CA PRO A 95 30.80 7.38 28.07
C PRO A 95 29.37 6.81 28.25
N ALA A 96 29.04 6.51 29.52
CA ALA A 96 27.72 6.52 30.21
C ALA A 96 26.41 6.37 29.37
N GLU A 97 25.45 5.51 29.74
CA GLU A 97 24.77 5.52 31.03
C GLU A 97 23.96 4.21 31.25
N ALA A 98 24.44 3.34 32.14
CA ALA A 98 23.69 2.21 32.67
C ALA A 98 24.23 1.89 34.08
N ALA A 99 23.35 1.74 35.07
CA ALA A 99 23.77 1.62 36.47
C ALA A 99 24.60 0.35 36.71
N ALA A 100 25.82 0.52 37.22
CA ALA A 100 26.64 -0.58 37.68
C ALA A 100 26.07 -1.14 38.98
N ALA A 101 25.34 -2.25 38.89
CA ALA A 101 25.19 -3.15 40.02
C ALA A 101 26.56 -3.78 40.29
N GLU A 102 27.21 -3.38 41.38
CA GLU A 102 28.49 -3.96 41.79
C GLU A 102 28.34 -5.48 41.97
N PRO A 103 29.38 -6.28 41.65
CA PRO A 103 29.39 -7.68 42.03
C PRO A 103 29.46 -7.76 43.56
N VAL A 104 28.30 -7.87 44.20
CA VAL A 104 28.19 -8.14 45.64
C VAL A 104 29.15 -9.28 45.98
N PRO A 105 30.09 -9.08 46.91
CA PRO A 105 31.06 -10.12 47.24
C PRO A 105 30.28 -11.33 47.70
N VAL A 106 30.49 -12.47 47.04
CA VAL A 106 29.93 -13.74 47.49
C VAL A 106 30.49 -13.97 48.89
N ALA A 107 29.65 -13.75 49.89
CA ALA A 107 30.06 -13.81 51.29
C ALA A 107 30.73 -15.16 51.51
N ALA A 108 31.97 -15.15 51.96
CA ALA A 108 32.75 -16.36 52.16
C ALA A 108 31.92 -17.30 53.03
N VAL A 109 31.57 -18.47 52.50
CA VAL A 109 30.80 -19.49 53.22
C VAL A 109 31.53 -19.68 54.56
N PRO A 110 30.86 -19.47 55.71
CA PRO A 110 31.55 -19.46 56.98
C PRO A 110 32.27 -20.79 57.13
N ALA A 111 33.58 -20.74 57.40
CA ALA A 111 34.40 -21.94 57.51
C ALA A 111 33.95 -22.71 58.75
N VAL A 112 32.96 -23.60 58.54
CA VAL A 112 32.40 -24.48 59.56
C VAL A 112 33.57 -25.25 60.15
N GLN A 113 33.91 -24.95 61.41
CA GLN A 113 35.06 -25.56 62.07
C GLN A 113 34.77 -27.05 62.19
N THR A 114 35.43 -27.84 61.33
CA THR A 114 35.31 -29.29 61.30
C THR A 114 35.77 -29.84 62.63
N ILE A 115 34.85 -30.40 63.40
CA ILE A 115 35.16 -31.04 64.69
C ILE A 115 36.12 -32.19 64.39
N ALA A 116 37.36 -32.05 64.84
CA ALA A 116 38.44 -32.98 64.55
C ALA A 116 38.32 -34.23 65.42
N VAL A 117 37.75 -35.29 64.85
CA VAL A 117 37.64 -36.59 65.50
C VAL A 117 38.98 -37.33 65.36
N PRO A 118 39.66 -37.71 66.46
CA PRO A 118 40.92 -38.45 66.37
C PRO A 118 40.68 -39.90 65.92
N GLU A 119 41.69 -40.49 65.27
CA GLU A 119 41.70 -41.91 64.92
C GLU A 119 41.85 -42.77 66.19
N ALA A 120 40.88 -43.67 66.43
CA ALA A 120 40.81 -44.44 67.67
C ALA A 120 41.76 -45.65 67.67
N SER A 121 41.97 -46.26 66.50
CA SER A 121 42.84 -47.44 66.37
C SER A 121 44.33 -47.15 66.59
N ALA A 122 44.73 -45.87 66.64
CA ALA A 122 46.08 -45.42 66.98
C ALA A 122 46.40 -45.52 68.49
N ASP A 123 45.41 -45.36 69.37
CA ASP A 123 45.52 -45.59 70.83
C ASP A 123 44.19 -46.06 71.42
N PRO A 124 43.82 -47.35 71.24
CA PRO A 124 42.54 -47.87 71.72
C PRO A 124 42.37 -47.82 73.25
N GLY A 125 43.49 -47.85 73.99
CA GLY A 125 43.48 -47.86 75.47
C GLY A 125 43.06 -46.53 76.10
N ARG A 126 43.14 -45.42 75.34
CA ARG A 126 42.69 -44.09 75.79
C ARG A 126 41.17 -43.98 75.91
N TRP A 127 40.41 -44.77 75.14
CA TRP A 127 38.95 -44.69 75.07
C TRP A 127 38.24 -45.99 75.47
N GLY A 128 38.96 -47.07 75.77
CA GLY A 128 38.34 -48.34 76.11
C GLY A 128 39.15 -49.20 77.07
N ARG A 129 38.42 -49.98 77.86
CA ARG A 129 38.94 -50.93 78.85
C ARG A 129 38.37 -52.31 78.56
N VAL A 130 39.13 -53.36 78.86
CA VAL A 130 38.62 -54.74 78.93
C VAL A 130 38.75 -55.22 80.36
N ASP A 131 37.84 -56.07 80.83
CA ASP A 131 37.96 -56.75 82.13
C ASP A 131 38.46 -58.19 82.00
N ASP A 132 38.71 -58.83 83.14
CA ASP A 132 39.23 -60.21 83.22
C ASP A 132 38.23 -61.27 82.70
N GLU A 133 36.96 -60.90 82.46
CA GLU A 133 35.93 -61.74 81.84
C GLU A 133 35.85 -61.54 80.31
N GLY A 134 36.63 -60.61 79.75
CA GLY A 134 36.67 -60.29 78.33
C GLY A 134 35.55 -59.35 77.86
N ARG A 135 34.82 -58.67 78.75
CA ARG A 135 33.89 -57.60 78.37
C ARG A 135 34.65 -56.34 78.01
N VAL A 136 34.26 -55.70 76.91
CA VAL A 136 34.84 -54.47 76.40
C VAL A 136 33.96 -53.29 76.74
N PHE A 137 34.53 -52.28 77.39
CA PHE A 137 33.87 -51.06 77.81
C PHE A 137 34.44 -49.86 77.05
N LEU A 138 33.56 -49.01 76.53
CA LEU A 138 33.89 -47.64 76.14
C LEU A 138 33.99 -46.78 77.41
N VAL A 139 35.09 -46.05 77.57
CA VAL A 139 35.31 -45.10 78.67
C VAL A 139 35.01 -43.70 78.15
N THR A 140 34.03 -43.02 78.76
CA THR A 140 33.64 -41.64 78.42
C THR A 140 33.71 -40.72 79.63
N SER A 141 33.65 -39.41 79.42
CA SER A 141 33.56 -38.41 80.49
C SER A 141 32.26 -38.51 81.33
N SER A 142 31.25 -39.25 80.86
CA SER A 142 30.00 -39.53 81.60
C SER A 142 29.90 -40.95 82.18
N GLY A 143 30.94 -41.78 82.03
CA GLY A 143 31.00 -43.14 82.61
C GLY A 143 31.53 -44.21 81.66
N GLU A 144 31.58 -45.45 82.13
CA GLU A 144 31.87 -46.64 81.31
C GLU A 144 30.57 -47.23 80.72
N ARG A 145 30.61 -47.65 79.45
CA ARG A 145 29.50 -48.32 78.74
C ARG A 145 30.02 -49.64 78.16
N GLU A 146 29.41 -50.77 78.52
CA GLU A 146 29.71 -52.05 77.86
C GLU A 146 29.31 -51.97 76.38
N VAL A 147 30.23 -52.33 75.48
CA VAL A 147 30.05 -52.25 74.00
C VAL A 147 30.18 -53.60 73.31
N GLY A 148 30.49 -54.67 74.05
CA GLY A 148 30.57 -56.04 73.55
C GLY A 148 31.52 -56.90 74.38
N SER A 149 31.83 -58.09 73.89
CA SER A 149 32.83 -58.98 74.50
C SER A 149 33.82 -59.50 73.46
N TRP A 150 35.03 -59.86 73.93
CA TRP A 150 36.12 -60.37 73.12
C TRP A 150 36.76 -61.59 73.79
N GLN A 151 36.58 -62.76 73.18
CA GLN A 151 37.11 -64.04 73.66
C GLN A 151 38.10 -64.69 72.65
N ALA A 152 38.53 -63.93 71.63
CA ALA A 152 39.19 -64.45 70.43
C ALA A 152 40.61 -63.90 70.21
N GLY A 153 41.34 -63.59 71.29
CA GLY A 153 42.69 -63.05 71.24
C GLY A 153 43.09 -62.36 72.55
N ALA A 154 44.15 -61.55 72.51
CA ALA A 154 44.52 -60.68 73.61
C ALA A 154 43.50 -59.53 73.80
N PRO A 155 43.32 -59.00 75.03
CA PRO A 155 42.38 -57.89 75.28
C PRO A 155 42.62 -56.65 74.41
N GLN A 156 43.89 -56.35 74.11
CA GLN A 156 44.30 -55.23 73.26
C GLN A 156 43.87 -55.42 71.79
N GLU A 157 43.78 -56.66 71.30
CA GLU A 157 43.29 -56.97 69.95
C GLU A 157 41.77 -56.74 69.86
N GLY A 158 41.04 -57.03 70.95
CA GLY A 158 39.63 -56.69 71.09
C GLY A 158 39.39 -55.18 71.05
N LEU A 159 40.14 -54.39 71.83
CA LEU A 159 40.07 -52.93 71.77
C LEU A 159 40.39 -52.41 70.36
N ALA A 160 41.42 -52.93 69.71
CA ALA A 160 41.76 -52.55 68.32
C ALA A 160 40.65 -52.92 67.31
N HIS A 161 39.91 -54.02 67.53
CA HIS A 161 38.75 -54.38 66.70
C HIS A 161 37.61 -53.37 66.87
N PHE A 162 37.21 -53.05 68.11
CA PHE A 162 36.15 -52.06 68.38
C PHE A 162 36.57 -50.62 68.02
N ALA A 163 37.87 -50.31 68.00
CA ALA A 163 38.41 -49.03 67.56
C ALA A 163 38.41 -48.87 66.03
N ARG A 164 38.74 -49.91 65.26
CA ARG A 164 38.58 -49.87 63.79
C ARG A 164 37.13 -49.60 63.38
N ARG A 165 36.17 -50.21 64.09
CA ARG A 165 34.73 -49.95 63.88
C ARG A 165 34.30 -48.52 64.24
N PHE A 166 35.03 -47.82 65.11
CA PHE A 166 34.86 -46.37 65.30
C PHE A 166 35.43 -45.59 64.12
N ASP A 167 36.62 -45.96 63.64
CA ASP A 167 37.28 -45.30 62.51
C ASP A 167 36.53 -45.49 61.18
N ASP A 168 35.80 -46.60 61.01
CA ASP A 168 34.85 -46.80 59.90
C ASP A 168 33.73 -45.75 59.92
N LEU A 169 33.10 -45.52 61.09
CA LEU A 169 32.02 -44.53 61.26
C LEU A 169 32.53 -43.08 61.15
N ARG A 170 33.74 -42.81 61.65
CA ARG A 170 34.48 -41.55 61.43
C ARG A 170 34.69 -41.31 59.93
N THR A 171 35.13 -42.33 59.20
CA THR A 171 35.35 -42.27 57.75
C THR A 171 34.04 -42.04 56.99
N GLU A 172 32.91 -42.65 57.40
CA GLU A 172 31.60 -42.35 56.80
C GLU A 172 31.20 -40.88 57.02
N ALA A 173 31.36 -40.34 58.23
CA ALA A 173 31.10 -38.94 58.53
C ALA A 173 31.97 -38.00 57.67
N GLU A 174 33.27 -38.27 57.58
CA GLU A 174 34.21 -37.50 56.75
C GLU A 174 33.87 -37.57 55.25
N LEU A 175 33.44 -38.74 54.75
CA LEU A 175 32.98 -38.89 53.35
C LEU A 175 31.67 -38.15 53.08
N LEU A 176 30.76 -38.04 54.06
CA LEU A 176 29.54 -37.23 53.95
C LEU A 176 29.84 -35.72 54.00
N THR A 177 30.72 -35.28 54.91
CA THR A 177 31.22 -33.89 54.99
C THR A 177 31.87 -33.46 53.68
N ASN A 178 32.80 -34.26 53.15
CA ASN A 178 33.47 -33.99 51.87
C ASN A 178 32.49 -33.98 50.68
N ARG A 179 31.48 -34.85 50.68
CA ARG A 179 30.44 -34.91 49.64
C ARG A 179 29.58 -33.64 49.61
N LEU A 180 29.16 -33.14 50.77
CA LEU A 180 28.40 -31.89 50.89
C LEU A 180 29.26 -30.68 50.51
N ALA A 181 30.50 -30.60 51.00
CA ALA A 181 31.43 -29.52 50.67
C ALA A 181 31.76 -29.45 49.16
N ALA A 182 31.84 -30.60 48.48
CA ALA A 182 31.99 -30.69 47.03
C ALA A 182 30.69 -30.44 46.24
N GLY A 183 29.54 -30.27 46.90
CA GLY A 183 28.23 -30.08 46.27
C GLY A 183 27.70 -31.32 45.51
N GLY A 184 28.22 -32.51 45.81
CA GLY A 184 27.95 -33.74 45.04
C GLY A 184 26.77 -34.57 45.58
N GLY A 185 25.95 -35.11 44.68
CA GLY A 185 24.84 -36.02 45.01
C GLY A 185 23.52 -35.30 45.36
N ASP A 186 22.57 -36.02 45.98
CA ASP A 186 21.33 -35.43 46.52
C ASP A 186 21.53 -35.04 48.00
N PRO A 187 21.42 -33.75 48.37
CA PRO A 187 21.44 -33.32 49.76
C PRO A 187 20.46 -34.06 50.67
N LYS A 188 19.31 -34.53 50.15
CA LYS A 188 18.35 -35.34 50.93
C LYS A 188 18.92 -36.69 51.34
N GLN A 189 19.72 -37.32 50.47
CA GLN A 189 20.36 -38.60 50.78
C GLN A 189 21.50 -38.39 51.77
N ALA A 190 22.27 -37.30 51.64
CA ALA A 190 23.29 -36.92 52.62
C ALA A 190 22.68 -36.65 54.00
N LEU A 191 21.57 -35.91 54.07
CA LEU A 191 20.81 -35.68 55.31
C LEU A 191 20.29 -36.98 55.92
N HIS A 192 19.77 -37.90 55.10
CA HIS A 192 19.29 -39.20 55.58
C HIS A 192 20.43 -40.05 56.17
N SER A 193 21.58 -40.16 55.49
CA SER A 193 22.77 -40.84 56.00
C SER A 193 23.31 -40.20 57.28
N ALA A 194 23.43 -38.86 57.33
CA ALA A 194 23.88 -38.15 58.51
C ALA A 194 22.93 -38.36 59.71
N THR A 195 21.61 -38.38 59.45
CA THR A 195 20.58 -38.68 60.47
C THR A 195 20.69 -40.12 60.97
N ALA A 196 20.82 -41.09 60.08
CA ALA A 196 20.97 -42.50 60.46
C ALA A 196 22.27 -42.76 61.25
N LEU A 197 23.37 -42.09 60.87
CA LEU A 197 24.62 -42.14 61.60
C LEU A 197 24.46 -41.52 63.01
N ARG A 198 23.86 -40.32 63.11
CA ARG A 198 23.55 -39.66 64.40
C ARG A 198 22.77 -40.57 65.33
N ASP A 199 21.73 -41.22 64.81
CA ASP A 199 20.77 -42.00 65.59
C ASP A 199 21.33 -43.39 65.97
N SER A 200 22.38 -43.87 65.29
CA SER A 200 23.04 -45.15 65.62
C SER A 200 24.20 -45.03 66.63
N LEU A 201 24.87 -43.88 66.72
CA LEU A 201 26.01 -43.66 67.63
C LEU A 201 25.73 -43.93 69.13
N PRO A 202 24.53 -43.64 69.70
CA PRO A 202 24.22 -43.94 71.09
C PRO A 202 24.24 -45.43 71.45
N GLU A 203 24.00 -46.31 70.48
CA GLU A 203 23.98 -47.78 70.64
C GLU A 203 25.18 -48.47 69.96
N ALA A 204 26.04 -47.71 69.26
CA ALA A 204 27.14 -48.24 68.48
C ALA A 204 28.17 -49.01 69.34
N ALA A 205 28.33 -50.30 69.04
CA ALA A 205 29.35 -51.19 69.59
C ALA A 205 30.76 -50.84 69.05
N VAL A 206 31.35 -49.77 69.60
CA VAL A 206 32.64 -49.18 69.17
C VAL A 206 33.42 -48.59 70.35
N VAL A 207 34.73 -48.40 70.19
CA VAL A 207 35.65 -47.75 71.15
C VAL A 207 36.33 -46.55 70.49
N GLY A 208 36.23 -45.35 71.05
CA GLY A 208 36.81 -44.13 70.47
C GLY A 208 36.19 -42.85 71.02
N ASP A 209 36.49 -41.70 70.41
CA ASP A 209 35.91 -40.41 70.81
C ASP A 209 34.47 -40.22 70.27
N VAL A 210 33.54 -40.99 70.83
CA VAL A 210 32.10 -40.95 70.49
C VAL A 210 31.49 -39.58 70.79
N ALA A 211 32.05 -38.80 71.72
CA ALA A 211 31.59 -37.44 72.01
C ALA A 211 31.91 -36.47 70.85
N SER A 212 33.17 -36.43 70.40
CA SER A 212 33.58 -35.63 69.24
C SER A 212 32.90 -36.09 67.95
N LEU A 213 32.75 -37.41 67.74
CA LEU A 213 32.06 -37.94 66.56
C LEU A 213 30.57 -37.60 66.56
N SER A 214 29.89 -37.71 67.70
CA SER A 214 28.47 -37.30 67.83
C SER A 214 28.29 -35.80 67.55
N ALA A 215 29.21 -34.95 68.05
CA ALA A 215 29.18 -33.51 67.78
C ALA A 215 29.46 -33.19 66.29
N HIS A 216 30.43 -33.86 65.65
CA HIS A 216 30.69 -33.75 64.20
C HIS A 216 29.46 -34.17 63.38
N VAL A 217 28.81 -35.28 63.75
CA VAL A 217 27.65 -35.79 63.01
C VAL A 217 26.40 -34.94 63.24
N ALA A 218 26.24 -34.31 64.41
CA ALA A 218 25.20 -33.30 64.63
C ALA A 218 25.42 -32.05 63.76
N GLN A 219 26.67 -31.55 63.68
CA GLN A 219 27.06 -30.45 62.80
C GLN A 219 26.81 -30.80 61.31
N LEU A 220 27.15 -32.03 60.90
CA LEU A 220 26.89 -32.57 59.56
C LEU A 220 25.39 -32.62 59.21
N VAL A 221 24.51 -32.98 60.16
CA VAL A 221 23.06 -32.93 59.96
C VAL A 221 22.58 -31.50 59.67
N THR A 222 23.00 -30.50 60.45
CA THR A 222 22.64 -29.09 60.20
C THR A 222 23.09 -28.61 58.82
N VAL A 223 24.34 -28.89 58.43
CA VAL A 223 24.86 -28.55 57.09
C VAL A 223 24.06 -29.26 55.99
N ALA A 224 23.67 -30.52 56.20
CA ALA A 224 22.85 -31.25 55.23
C ALA A 224 21.43 -30.65 55.09
N GLU A 225 20.81 -30.17 56.18
CA GLU A 225 19.54 -29.43 56.14
C GLU A 225 19.66 -28.11 55.38
N GLU A 226 20.73 -27.34 55.59
CA GLU A 226 21.02 -26.11 54.85
C GLU A 226 21.18 -26.39 53.35
N HIS A 227 21.94 -27.43 52.97
CA HIS A 227 22.09 -27.84 51.57
C HIS A 227 20.75 -28.32 50.94
N VAL A 228 19.87 -28.99 51.71
CA VAL A 228 18.50 -29.33 51.24
C VAL A 228 17.66 -28.06 51.04
N GLY A 229 17.75 -27.09 51.95
CA GLY A 229 17.08 -25.80 51.85
C GLY A 229 17.53 -25.00 50.63
N ALA A 230 18.85 -24.85 50.45
CA ALA A 230 19.46 -24.18 49.31
C ALA A 230 19.07 -24.85 47.98
N ALA A 231 19.14 -26.18 47.90
CA ALA A 231 18.75 -26.93 46.71
C ALA A 231 17.24 -26.79 46.40
N ARG A 232 16.38 -26.70 47.41
CA ARG A 232 14.94 -26.41 47.23
C ARG A 232 14.71 -25.01 46.71
N SER A 233 15.40 -24.02 47.28
CA SER A 233 15.31 -22.60 46.91
C SER A 233 15.79 -22.36 45.46
N ALA A 234 16.99 -22.83 45.12
CA ALA A 234 17.55 -22.72 43.77
C ALA A 234 16.65 -23.38 42.70
N ARG A 235 16.08 -24.56 43.00
CA ARG A 235 15.10 -25.22 42.12
C ARG A 235 13.79 -24.44 41.98
N SER A 236 13.43 -23.56 42.93
CA SER A 236 12.27 -22.68 42.80
C SER A 236 12.58 -21.45 41.96
N ALA A 237 13.66 -20.73 42.28
CA ALA A 237 14.14 -19.59 41.49
C ALA A 237 14.34 -19.95 40.00
N GLN A 238 14.86 -21.15 39.69
CA GLN A 238 14.96 -21.65 38.32
C GLN A 238 13.60 -21.85 37.64
N ARG A 239 12.57 -22.33 38.35
CA ARG A 239 11.21 -22.46 37.81
C ARG A 239 10.55 -21.11 37.61
N GLU A 240 10.68 -20.21 38.57
CA GLU A 240 10.13 -18.86 38.54
C GLU A 240 10.74 -18.05 37.38
N ALA A 241 12.07 -18.12 37.20
CA ALA A 241 12.75 -17.54 36.04
C ALA A 241 12.30 -18.15 34.70
N ALA A 242 12.10 -19.48 34.65
CA ALA A 242 11.61 -20.15 33.44
C ALA A 242 10.16 -19.76 33.09
N VAL A 243 9.28 -19.67 34.09
CA VAL A 243 7.90 -19.17 33.95
C VAL A 243 7.91 -17.72 33.47
N ALA A 244 8.64 -16.84 34.15
CA ALA A 244 8.75 -15.43 33.79
C ALA A 244 9.28 -15.22 32.36
N ARG A 245 10.24 -16.06 31.90
CA ARG A 245 10.72 -15.98 30.52
C ARG A 245 9.67 -16.43 29.50
N LYS A 246 8.89 -17.49 29.76
CA LYS A 246 7.78 -17.88 28.87
C LYS A 246 6.62 -16.89 28.91
N GLU A 247 6.36 -16.25 30.04
CA GLU A 247 5.41 -15.15 30.13
C GLU A 247 5.84 -13.93 29.32
N ALA A 248 7.11 -13.52 29.40
CA ALA A 248 7.66 -12.45 28.57
C ALA A 248 7.55 -12.78 27.06
N LEU A 249 7.83 -14.03 26.66
CA LEU A 249 7.65 -14.50 25.29
C LEU A 249 6.19 -14.54 24.84
N ALA A 250 5.25 -14.84 25.75
CA ALA A 250 3.81 -14.78 25.46
C ALA A 250 3.32 -13.33 25.31
N ALA A 251 3.74 -12.43 26.19
CA ALA A 251 3.41 -11.00 26.14
C ALA A 251 3.99 -10.32 24.88
N GLU A 252 5.22 -10.64 24.48
CA GLU A 252 5.81 -10.17 23.23
C GLU A 252 5.02 -10.68 22.02
N ALA A 253 4.62 -11.95 22.01
CA ALA A 253 3.77 -12.51 20.97
C ALA A 253 2.39 -11.84 20.90
N GLU A 254 1.79 -11.52 22.05
CA GLU A 254 0.51 -10.79 22.17
C GLU A 254 0.63 -9.36 21.57
N ALA A 255 1.69 -8.62 21.88
CA ALA A 255 1.97 -7.31 21.29
C ALA A 255 2.25 -7.39 19.77
N LEU A 256 3.05 -8.37 19.33
CA LEU A 256 3.30 -8.62 17.90
C LEU A 256 2.02 -8.98 17.12
N ALA A 257 1.02 -9.58 17.78
CA ALA A 257 -0.28 -9.83 17.14
C ALA A 257 -1.13 -8.56 17.03
N ALA A 258 -1.16 -7.75 18.09
CA ALA A 258 -1.93 -6.50 18.15
C ALA A 258 -1.40 -5.44 17.17
N ASP A 259 -0.10 -5.13 17.23
CA ASP A 259 0.43 -3.89 16.66
C ASP A 259 1.19 -4.11 15.34
N ALA A 260 1.95 -5.21 15.21
CA ALA A 260 2.98 -5.31 14.17
C ALA A 260 2.45 -5.16 12.74
N THR A 261 2.95 -4.14 12.03
CA THR A 261 2.70 -3.88 10.61
C THR A 261 3.71 -4.57 9.69
N GLN A 262 4.91 -4.88 10.21
CA GLN A 262 6.00 -5.50 9.46
C GLN A 262 5.83 -7.03 9.39
N TRP A 263 4.86 -7.48 8.57
CA TRP A 263 4.41 -8.88 8.47
C TRP A 263 5.50 -9.94 8.34
N LYS A 264 6.61 -9.63 7.65
CA LYS A 264 7.76 -10.54 7.53
C LYS A 264 8.54 -10.62 8.84
N GLN A 265 8.97 -9.47 9.38
CA GLN A 265 9.80 -9.38 10.58
C GLN A 265 9.09 -10.00 11.79
N ALA A 266 7.80 -9.68 12.00
CA ALA A 266 6.99 -10.29 13.04
C ALA A 266 6.82 -11.80 12.82
N GLY A 267 6.56 -12.23 11.57
CA GLY A 267 6.45 -13.65 11.21
C GLY A 267 7.75 -14.45 11.42
N ASP A 268 8.91 -13.80 11.32
CA ASP A 268 10.22 -14.38 11.64
C ASP A 268 10.49 -14.36 13.15
N ARG A 269 10.10 -13.30 13.90
CA ARG A 269 10.20 -13.29 15.38
C ARG A 269 9.28 -14.33 16.03
N PHE A 270 8.09 -14.59 15.49
CA PHE A 270 7.24 -15.72 15.92
C PHE A 270 7.94 -17.09 15.80
N LYS A 271 8.88 -17.28 14.87
CA LYS A 271 9.69 -18.52 14.79
C LYS A 271 10.72 -18.54 15.91
N ALA A 272 11.47 -17.45 16.09
CA ALA A 272 12.47 -17.33 17.15
C ALA A 272 11.85 -17.49 18.55
N ILE A 273 10.66 -16.93 18.80
CA ILE A 273 9.90 -17.15 20.04
C ILE A 273 9.57 -18.64 20.24
N LEU A 274 9.13 -19.35 19.20
CA LEU A 274 8.83 -20.78 19.28
C LEU A 274 10.08 -21.64 19.57
N ASP A 275 11.22 -21.30 18.97
CA ASP A 275 12.47 -22.03 19.17
C ASP A 275 13.07 -21.74 20.56
N GLU A 276 12.93 -20.53 21.08
CA GLU A 276 13.26 -20.18 22.46
C GLU A 276 12.31 -20.87 23.47
N TRP A 277 11.00 -20.94 23.18
CA TRP A 277 10.01 -21.66 24.01
C TRP A 277 10.37 -23.14 24.20
N ARG A 278 11.03 -23.74 23.20
CA ARG A 278 11.45 -25.14 23.20
C ARG A 278 12.68 -25.37 24.08
N THR A 279 13.58 -24.41 24.24
CA THR A 279 14.78 -24.58 25.11
C THR A 279 14.43 -24.44 26.60
N ILE A 280 13.45 -23.61 26.95
CA ILE A 280 13.04 -23.38 28.35
C ILE A 280 12.30 -24.61 28.92
N LYS A 281 12.92 -25.25 29.92
CA LYS A 281 12.41 -26.45 30.64
C LYS A 281 12.18 -26.16 32.14
N GLY A 282 11.71 -27.16 32.89
CA GLY A 282 11.58 -27.14 34.36
C GLY A 282 10.23 -26.66 34.89
N ILE A 283 9.40 -26.05 34.04
CA ILE A 283 8.05 -25.54 34.36
C ILE A 283 7.06 -26.72 34.50
N ASP A 284 6.04 -26.57 35.35
CA ASP A 284 4.96 -27.55 35.45
C ASP A 284 4.04 -27.56 34.22
N ARG A 285 3.37 -28.70 33.98
CA ARG A 285 2.55 -28.89 32.79
C ARG A 285 1.35 -27.93 32.68
N ARG A 286 0.76 -27.50 33.81
CA ARG A 286 -0.44 -26.64 33.83
C ARG A 286 -0.08 -25.20 33.49
N THR A 287 1.03 -24.69 34.03
CA THR A 287 1.52 -23.35 33.71
C THR A 287 2.03 -23.28 32.26
N ASP A 288 2.78 -24.29 31.79
CA ASP A 288 3.24 -24.33 30.40
C ASP A 288 2.07 -24.43 29.40
N GLU A 289 1.03 -25.23 29.69
CA GLU A 289 -0.18 -25.33 28.86
C GLU A 289 -0.96 -23.99 28.81
N ALA A 290 -1.07 -23.28 29.94
CA ALA A 290 -1.74 -21.98 30.00
C ALA A 290 -0.98 -20.88 29.22
N LEU A 291 0.34 -20.81 29.39
CA LEU A 291 1.21 -19.88 28.65
C LEU A 291 1.26 -20.22 27.15
N TRP A 292 1.30 -21.51 26.80
CA TRP A 292 1.24 -21.95 25.40
C TRP A 292 -0.08 -21.58 24.72
N LYS A 293 -1.19 -21.66 25.45
CA LYS A 293 -2.52 -21.24 24.97
C LYS A 293 -2.60 -19.73 24.71
N ARG A 294 -1.93 -18.89 25.49
CA ARG A 294 -1.74 -17.45 25.20
C ARG A 294 -0.95 -17.26 23.90
N TYR A 295 0.24 -17.85 23.82
CA TYR A 295 1.12 -17.77 22.65
C TYR A 295 0.45 -18.24 21.35
N SER A 296 -0.26 -19.38 21.36
CA SER A 296 -0.96 -19.89 20.17
C SER A 296 -2.06 -18.93 19.71
N ARG A 297 -2.89 -18.42 20.63
CA ARG A 297 -3.93 -17.43 20.32
C ARG A 297 -3.36 -16.16 19.68
N ALA A 298 -2.25 -15.65 20.21
CA ALA A 298 -1.57 -14.50 19.63
C ALA A 298 -1.06 -14.80 18.21
N ARG A 299 -0.41 -15.94 18.01
CA ARG A 299 0.06 -16.40 16.69
C ARG A 299 -1.09 -16.62 15.69
N GLU A 300 -2.23 -17.13 16.14
CA GLU A 300 -3.43 -17.31 15.32
C GLU A 300 -4.06 -15.96 14.94
N ALA A 301 -4.17 -15.02 15.89
CA ALA A 301 -4.65 -13.67 15.65
C ALA A 301 -3.76 -12.91 14.65
N PHE A 302 -2.43 -12.97 14.81
CA PHE A 302 -1.46 -12.43 13.86
C PHE A 302 -1.65 -13.00 12.45
N ASN A 303 -1.74 -14.33 12.32
CA ASN A 303 -1.92 -14.98 11.02
C ASN A 303 -3.26 -14.61 10.37
N ARG A 304 -4.34 -14.46 11.15
CA ARG A 304 -5.65 -14.01 10.67
C ARG A 304 -5.62 -12.55 10.19
N ARG A 305 -5.05 -11.64 10.99
CA ARG A 305 -4.89 -10.21 10.67
C ARG A 305 -4.05 -10.02 9.40
N ARG A 306 -2.93 -10.75 9.29
CA ARG A 306 -2.08 -10.81 8.09
C ARG A 306 -2.84 -11.33 6.87
N GLY A 307 -3.60 -12.41 7.04
CA GLY A 307 -4.41 -13.01 5.98
C GLY A 307 -5.48 -12.06 5.44
N SER A 308 -6.21 -11.39 6.34
CA SER A 308 -7.16 -10.32 5.97
C SER A 308 -6.44 -9.23 5.18
N HIS A 309 -5.39 -8.63 5.74
CA HIS A 309 -4.70 -7.50 5.13
C HIS A 309 -4.23 -7.76 3.69
N PHE A 310 -3.70 -8.96 3.38
CA PHE A 310 -3.35 -9.30 2.00
C PHE A 310 -4.59 -9.56 1.12
N ALA A 311 -5.62 -10.23 1.63
CA ALA A 311 -6.90 -10.39 0.91
C ALA A 311 -7.61 -9.04 0.67
N ASP A 312 -7.44 -8.06 1.56
CA ASP A 312 -7.98 -6.71 1.45
C ASP A 312 -7.24 -5.92 0.36
N LEU A 313 -5.91 -5.98 0.34
CA LEU A 313 -5.09 -5.40 -0.73
C LEU A 313 -5.37 -6.05 -2.09
N ASP A 314 -5.52 -7.37 -2.15
CA ASP A 314 -5.79 -8.07 -3.40
C ASP A 314 -7.22 -7.86 -3.90
N ARG A 315 -8.21 -7.70 -3.01
CA ARG A 315 -9.55 -7.20 -3.38
C ARG A 315 -9.49 -5.78 -3.93
N GLN A 316 -8.78 -4.86 -3.27
CA GLN A 316 -8.61 -3.48 -3.77
C GLN A 316 -7.95 -3.45 -5.16
N ARG A 317 -6.90 -4.24 -5.38
CA ARG A 317 -6.24 -4.41 -6.69
C ARG A 317 -7.18 -5.00 -7.74
N ALA A 318 -8.03 -5.96 -7.37
CA ALA A 318 -9.00 -6.57 -8.28
C ALA A 318 -10.09 -5.56 -8.70
N THR A 319 -10.63 -4.78 -7.77
CA THR A 319 -11.58 -3.69 -8.07
C THR A 319 -10.93 -2.61 -8.93
N ALA A 320 -9.70 -2.18 -8.62
CA ALA A 320 -8.95 -1.23 -9.42
C ALA A 320 -8.68 -1.75 -10.85
N LYS A 321 -8.34 -3.04 -10.99
CA LYS A 321 -8.17 -3.70 -12.29
C LYS A 321 -9.48 -3.72 -13.08
N ALA A 322 -10.57 -4.18 -12.48
CA ALA A 322 -11.88 -4.25 -13.14
C ALA A 322 -12.33 -2.87 -13.64
N ARG A 323 -12.23 -1.82 -12.81
CA ARG A 323 -12.58 -0.46 -13.26
C ARG A 323 -11.66 0.04 -14.39
N LYS A 324 -10.37 -0.31 -14.40
CA LYS A 324 -9.47 0.02 -15.51
C LYS A 324 -9.75 -0.81 -16.77
N GLU A 325 -10.25 -2.03 -16.64
CA GLU A 325 -10.74 -2.84 -17.78
C GLU A 325 -12.00 -2.22 -18.42
N GLU A 326 -12.94 -1.74 -17.60
CA GLU A 326 -14.11 -0.99 -18.06
C GLU A 326 -13.70 0.32 -18.78
N LEU A 327 -12.84 1.14 -18.16
CA LEU A 327 -12.38 2.42 -18.72
C LEU A 327 -11.56 2.24 -20.01
N ALA A 328 -10.77 1.16 -20.12
CA ALA A 328 -10.05 0.83 -21.35
C ALA A 328 -11.02 0.37 -22.47
N ALA A 329 -12.02 -0.46 -22.15
CA ALA A 329 -13.03 -0.89 -23.11
C ALA A 329 -13.93 0.27 -23.60
N GLU A 330 -14.28 1.22 -22.72
CA GLU A 330 -15.03 2.42 -23.11
C GLU A 330 -14.19 3.33 -24.03
N ALA A 331 -12.90 3.52 -23.71
CA ALA A 331 -11.97 4.24 -24.60
C ALA A 331 -11.86 3.57 -25.98
N GLU A 332 -11.69 2.25 -26.03
CA GLU A 332 -11.63 1.47 -27.28
C GLU A 332 -12.90 1.62 -28.13
N GLN A 333 -14.09 1.71 -27.53
CA GLN A 333 -15.35 1.99 -28.24
C GLN A 333 -15.41 3.43 -28.81
N LEU A 334 -14.78 4.39 -28.14
CA LEU A 334 -14.77 5.81 -28.53
C LEU A 334 -13.75 6.15 -29.63
N VAL A 335 -12.88 5.22 -30.02
CA VAL A 335 -11.82 5.43 -31.05
C VAL A 335 -12.39 5.93 -32.38
N GLU A 336 -13.44 5.26 -32.87
CA GLU A 336 -13.99 5.53 -34.21
C GLU A 336 -14.99 6.70 -34.26
N SER A 337 -15.37 7.25 -33.11
CA SER A 337 -16.30 8.40 -33.03
C SER A 337 -15.85 9.58 -33.89
N THR A 338 -16.81 10.22 -34.56
CA THR A 338 -16.66 11.50 -35.27
C THR A 338 -17.16 12.70 -34.45
N GLU A 339 -17.74 12.47 -33.26
CA GLU A 339 -18.23 13.52 -32.35
C GLU A 339 -17.06 14.17 -31.58
N TRP A 340 -16.21 14.89 -32.32
CA TRP A 340 -14.91 15.39 -31.87
C TRP A 340 -14.95 16.24 -30.60
N GLY A 341 -16.08 16.92 -30.34
CA GLY A 341 -16.31 17.71 -29.13
C GLY A 341 -16.69 16.83 -27.94
N PRO A 342 -17.88 16.18 -27.97
CA PRO A 342 -18.35 15.28 -26.90
C PRO A 342 -17.37 14.17 -26.55
N THR A 343 -16.82 13.45 -27.54
CA THR A 343 -15.88 12.36 -27.28
C THR A 343 -14.56 12.86 -26.68
N ALA A 344 -14.07 14.05 -27.09
CA ALA A 344 -12.90 14.65 -26.46
C ALA A 344 -13.17 15.20 -25.04
N ALA A 345 -14.43 15.39 -24.64
CA ALA A 345 -14.79 15.63 -23.24
C ALA A 345 -14.77 14.31 -22.45
N ARG A 346 -15.43 13.26 -22.97
CA ARG A 346 -15.46 11.94 -22.32
C ARG A 346 -14.06 11.36 -22.10
N TYR A 347 -13.13 11.52 -23.04
CA TYR A 347 -11.72 11.13 -22.86
C TYR A 347 -11.00 11.84 -21.69
N ARG A 348 -11.43 13.04 -21.27
CA ARG A 348 -10.89 13.71 -20.07
C ARG A 348 -11.48 13.15 -18.78
N GLU A 349 -12.79 12.89 -18.78
CA GLU A 349 -13.50 12.23 -17.69
C GLU A 349 -12.92 10.85 -17.43
N LEU A 350 -12.81 10.01 -18.46
CA LEU A 350 -12.17 8.70 -18.40
C LEU A 350 -10.75 8.76 -17.82
N MET A 351 -9.97 9.80 -18.15
CA MET A 351 -8.63 9.98 -17.58
C MET A 351 -8.64 10.46 -16.11
N ALA A 352 -9.68 11.18 -15.67
CA ALA A 352 -9.88 11.50 -14.26
C ALA A 352 -10.32 10.25 -13.46
N GLU A 353 -11.28 9.49 -14.00
CA GLU A 353 -11.73 8.21 -13.46
C GLU A 353 -10.58 7.19 -13.38
N TRP A 354 -9.71 7.12 -14.40
CA TRP A 354 -8.52 6.28 -14.41
C TRP A 354 -7.56 6.56 -13.25
N LYS A 355 -7.39 7.85 -12.92
CA LYS A 355 -6.55 8.31 -11.80
C LYS A 355 -7.24 8.02 -10.46
N ALA A 356 -8.57 8.10 -10.39
CA ALA A 356 -9.36 7.78 -9.20
C ALA A 356 -9.47 6.27 -8.93
N ALA A 357 -9.42 5.42 -9.97
CA ALA A 357 -9.56 3.96 -9.87
C ALA A 357 -8.43 3.24 -9.09
N GLY A 358 -7.39 3.95 -8.65
CA GLY A 358 -6.30 3.39 -7.85
C GLY A 358 -5.26 2.64 -8.68
N ARG A 359 -4.76 1.50 -8.15
CA ARG A 359 -3.70 0.69 -8.78
C ARG A 359 -4.05 -0.80 -8.73
N ALA A 360 -4.03 -1.44 -9.89
CA ALA A 360 -4.03 -2.89 -10.03
C ALA A 360 -2.65 -3.48 -9.69
N GLN A 361 -2.49 -4.79 -9.90
CA GLN A 361 -1.15 -5.40 -9.93
C GLN A 361 -0.35 -4.81 -11.11
N LYS A 362 0.92 -4.45 -10.87
CA LYS A 362 1.76 -3.63 -11.78
C LYS A 362 1.60 -3.99 -13.27
N ASP A 363 1.83 -5.25 -13.63
CA ASP A 363 1.91 -5.65 -15.04
C ASP A 363 0.53 -5.64 -15.73
N ALA A 364 -0.56 -5.74 -14.96
CA ALA A 364 -1.91 -5.50 -15.47
C ALA A 364 -2.23 -3.99 -15.56
N ASP A 365 -1.78 -3.17 -14.61
CA ASP A 365 -1.93 -1.71 -14.64
C ASP A 365 -1.23 -1.12 -15.88
N ASP A 366 0.00 -1.59 -16.16
CA ASP A 366 0.80 -1.21 -17.33
C ASP A 366 0.12 -1.64 -18.65
N ALA A 367 -0.34 -2.90 -18.75
CA ALA A 367 -0.97 -3.42 -19.96
C ALA A 367 -2.31 -2.72 -20.28
N LEU A 368 -3.12 -2.44 -19.26
CA LEU A 368 -4.38 -1.71 -19.43
C LEU A 368 -4.13 -0.24 -19.76
N TRP A 369 -3.08 0.38 -19.19
CA TRP A 369 -2.69 1.75 -19.54
C TRP A 369 -2.28 1.88 -21.01
N GLN A 370 -1.53 0.92 -21.55
CA GLN A 370 -1.16 0.93 -22.98
C GLN A 370 -2.39 0.81 -23.89
N ARG A 371 -3.39 -0.01 -23.52
CA ARG A 371 -4.67 -0.11 -24.24
C ARG A 371 -5.44 1.22 -24.22
N PHE A 372 -5.69 1.75 -23.02
CA PHE A 372 -6.40 3.03 -22.83
C PHE A 372 -5.72 4.19 -23.57
N ARG A 373 -4.38 4.27 -23.48
CA ARG A 373 -3.61 5.33 -24.11
C ARG A 373 -3.53 5.17 -25.63
N GLY A 374 -3.40 3.94 -26.14
CA GLY A 374 -3.44 3.64 -27.57
C GLY A 374 -4.76 4.06 -28.21
N ALA A 375 -5.89 3.72 -27.59
CA ALA A 375 -7.22 4.17 -28.03
C ALA A 375 -7.33 5.72 -28.06
N GLN A 376 -6.87 6.37 -26.98
CA GLN A 376 -6.84 7.83 -26.90
C GLN A 376 -5.98 8.47 -28.00
N ASP A 377 -4.76 7.98 -28.23
CA ASP A 377 -3.87 8.51 -29.26
C ASP A 377 -4.41 8.27 -30.67
N GLN A 378 -5.06 7.12 -30.92
CA GLN A 378 -5.71 6.83 -32.19
C GLN A 378 -6.88 7.80 -32.47
N PHE A 379 -7.74 8.07 -31.48
CA PHE A 379 -8.81 9.07 -31.60
C PHE A 379 -8.27 10.47 -31.87
N PHE A 380 -7.29 10.94 -31.09
CA PHE A 380 -6.73 12.29 -31.29
C PHE A 380 -5.90 12.41 -32.57
N SER A 381 -5.30 11.32 -33.06
CA SER A 381 -4.65 11.28 -34.38
C SER A 381 -5.68 11.39 -35.52
N ARG A 382 -6.73 10.55 -35.53
CA ARG A 382 -7.86 10.62 -36.50
C ARG A 382 -8.44 12.04 -36.54
N ARG A 383 -8.71 12.60 -35.37
CA ARG A 383 -9.19 13.98 -35.22
C ARG A 383 -8.23 15.00 -35.85
N THR A 384 -6.95 14.95 -35.51
CA THR A 384 -5.95 15.92 -35.97
C THR A 384 -5.78 15.87 -37.48
N GLN A 385 -5.79 14.66 -38.07
CA GLN A 385 -5.79 14.47 -39.51
C GLN A 385 -6.99 15.15 -40.18
N VAL A 386 -8.23 14.86 -39.76
CA VAL A 386 -9.45 15.43 -40.36
C VAL A 386 -9.50 16.96 -40.28
N PHE A 387 -9.03 17.56 -39.17
CA PHE A 387 -8.90 19.02 -39.09
C PHE A 387 -7.79 19.56 -40.00
N SER A 388 -6.64 18.89 -40.09
CA SER A 388 -5.53 19.31 -40.97
C SER A 388 -5.86 19.20 -42.45
N GLU A 389 -6.62 18.18 -42.87
CA GLU A 389 -7.09 18.00 -44.25
C GLU A 389 -8.04 19.13 -44.65
N ARG A 390 -9.04 19.42 -43.80
CA ARG A 390 -9.98 20.55 -44.00
C ARG A 390 -9.28 21.91 -44.00
N ASP A 391 -8.32 22.12 -43.11
CA ASP A 391 -7.63 23.41 -43.02
C ASP A 391 -6.65 23.62 -44.19
N ALA A 392 -6.13 22.53 -44.78
CA ALA A 392 -5.41 22.56 -46.06
C ALA A 392 -6.34 22.81 -47.26
N GLU A 393 -7.53 22.20 -47.31
CA GLU A 393 -8.57 22.50 -48.31
C GLU A 393 -8.92 23.99 -48.29
N PHE A 394 -9.18 24.55 -47.10
CA PHE A 394 -9.45 25.98 -46.94
C PHE A 394 -8.26 26.84 -47.39
N GLY A 395 -7.03 26.44 -47.08
CA GLY A 395 -5.81 27.11 -47.54
C GLY A 395 -5.73 27.19 -49.07
N ALA A 396 -5.95 26.08 -49.77
CA ALA A 396 -5.98 26.03 -51.24
C ALA A 396 -7.13 26.88 -51.82
N ASN A 397 -8.31 26.86 -51.20
CA ASN A 397 -9.43 27.71 -51.58
C ASN A 397 -9.08 29.21 -51.40
N ALA A 398 -8.33 29.58 -50.36
CA ALA A 398 -7.88 30.96 -50.17
C ALA A 398 -6.86 31.38 -51.24
N GLU A 399 -5.94 30.51 -51.64
CA GLU A 399 -5.01 30.77 -52.75
C GLU A 399 -5.77 30.94 -54.08
N ALA A 400 -6.74 30.08 -54.37
CA ALA A 400 -7.60 30.22 -55.56
C ALA A 400 -8.40 31.53 -55.54
N LYS A 401 -8.93 31.97 -54.39
CA LYS A 401 -9.61 33.27 -54.26
C LYS A 401 -8.65 34.47 -54.40
N ARG A 402 -7.41 34.38 -53.90
CA ARG A 402 -6.37 35.40 -54.17
C ARG A 402 -6.03 35.47 -55.66
N ALA A 403 -5.97 34.33 -56.35
CA ALA A 403 -5.75 34.29 -57.79
C ALA A 403 -6.91 34.93 -58.58
N LEU A 404 -8.17 34.66 -58.21
CA LEU A 404 -9.33 35.36 -58.81
C LEU A 404 -9.29 36.87 -58.57
N LEU A 405 -8.88 37.35 -57.40
CA LEU A 405 -8.76 38.80 -57.15
C LEU A 405 -7.69 39.44 -58.04
N ALA A 406 -6.54 38.79 -58.20
CA ALA A 406 -5.50 39.23 -59.12
C ALA A 406 -5.92 39.15 -60.60
N GLU A 407 -7.01 38.46 -60.94
CA GLU A 407 -7.68 38.52 -62.25
C GLU A 407 -8.70 39.67 -62.29
N ALA A 408 -9.50 39.83 -61.23
CA ALA A 408 -10.53 40.85 -61.05
C ALA A 408 -9.98 42.30 -61.05
N GLU A 409 -8.78 42.50 -60.50
CA GLU A 409 -8.03 43.75 -60.60
C GLU A 409 -7.71 44.16 -62.05
N LYS A 410 -7.67 43.19 -62.98
CA LYS A 410 -7.38 43.40 -64.40
C LYS A 410 -8.63 43.54 -65.29
N ILE A 411 -9.84 43.51 -64.72
CA ILE A 411 -11.08 43.78 -65.49
C ILE A 411 -10.96 45.18 -66.10
N ASP A 412 -11.04 45.26 -67.42
CA ASP A 412 -11.14 46.51 -68.17
C ASP A 412 -12.45 47.23 -67.80
N THR A 413 -12.39 48.56 -67.73
CA THR A 413 -13.50 49.43 -67.32
C THR A 413 -13.90 50.45 -68.39
N ASP A 414 -13.32 50.38 -69.58
CA ASP A 414 -13.66 51.28 -70.69
C ASP A 414 -14.93 50.82 -71.45
N ASP A 415 -15.34 49.55 -71.32
CA ASP A 415 -16.70 49.07 -71.65
C ASP A 415 -17.41 48.48 -70.42
N ALA A 416 -18.47 49.16 -69.99
CA ALA A 416 -19.32 48.80 -68.87
C ALA A 416 -20.06 47.46 -69.03
N ASP A 417 -20.39 47.01 -70.25
CA ASP A 417 -21.12 45.76 -70.47
C ASP A 417 -20.18 44.54 -70.36
N SER A 418 -19.02 44.59 -71.02
CA SER A 418 -17.94 43.62 -70.82
C SER A 418 -17.43 43.59 -69.37
N ALA A 419 -17.25 44.76 -68.72
CA ALA A 419 -16.85 44.84 -67.32
C ALA A 419 -17.84 44.15 -66.36
N ARG A 420 -19.15 44.34 -66.59
CA ARG A 420 -20.21 43.64 -65.84
C ARG A 420 -20.24 42.14 -66.10
N ALA A 421 -19.97 41.70 -67.34
CA ALA A 421 -19.88 40.28 -67.67
C ALA A 421 -18.68 39.60 -66.99
N ALA A 422 -17.50 40.21 -67.05
CA ALA A 422 -16.27 39.69 -66.42
C ALA A 422 -16.37 39.64 -64.88
N LEU A 423 -16.94 40.68 -64.26
CA LEU A 423 -17.19 40.68 -62.81
C LEU A 423 -18.13 39.54 -62.40
N ARG A 424 -19.21 39.30 -63.17
CA ARG A 424 -20.20 38.26 -62.87
C ARG A 424 -19.60 36.85 -62.94
N ASP A 425 -18.80 36.56 -63.97
CA ASP A 425 -18.08 35.28 -64.09
C ASP A 425 -17.11 35.07 -62.91
N ILE A 426 -16.40 36.11 -62.49
CA ILE A 426 -15.52 36.07 -61.32
C ILE A 426 -16.31 35.86 -60.01
N GLN A 427 -17.49 36.45 -59.85
CA GLN A 427 -18.39 36.20 -58.71
C GLN A 427 -18.89 34.74 -58.69
N GLU A 428 -19.27 34.18 -59.84
CA GLU A 428 -19.71 32.78 -59.96
C GLU A 428 -18.57 31.79 -59.63
N ARG A 429 -17.35 32.06 -60.13
CA ARG A 429 -16.13 31.31 -59.75
C ARG A 429 -15.78 31.48 -58.27
N TRP A 430 -15.98 32.67 -57.70
CA TRP A 430 -15.72 32.98 -56.30
C TRP A 430 -16.62 32.21 -55.33
N GLU A 431 -17.91 32.10 -55.63
CA GLU A 431 -18.83 31.29 -54.84
C GLU A 431 -18.49 29.79 -54.96
N THR A 432 -18.18 29.33 -56.18
CA THR A 432 -17.81 27.92 -56.47
C THR A 432 -16.60 27.43 -55.67
N ILE A 433 -15.60 28.27 -55.40
CA ILE A 433 -14.42 27.91 -54.56
C ILE A 433 -14.79 27.69 -53.08
N GLY A 434 -15.96 28.12 -52.62
CA GLY A 434 -16.44 27.79 -51.27
C GLY A 434 -15.69 28.52 -50.13
N LYS A 435 -15.20 27.76 -49.14
CA LYS A 435 -14.76 28.27 -47.82
C LYS A 435 -13.25 28.42 -47.70
N VAL A 436 -12.83 29.42 -46.93
CA VAL A 436 -11.44 29.85 -46.70
C VAL A 436 -11.13 29.93 -45.19
N PRO A 437 -9.87 30.05 -44.75
CA PRO A 437 -9.52 30.17 -43.34
C PRO A 437 -10.15 31.41 -42.72
N ARG A 438 -10.49 31.34 -41.43
CA ARG A 438 -11.31 32.36 -40.75
C ARG A 438 -10.74 33.78 -40.86
N ASP A 439 -9.42 33.90 -40.85
CA ASP A 439 -8.72 35.18 -40.87
C ASP A 439 -8.62 35.77 -42.29
N ASP A 440 -8.67 34.92 -43.33
CA ASP A 440 -8.68 35.32 -44.75
C ASP A 440 -10.05 35.82 -45.23
N ILE A 441 -11.16 35.41 -44.58
CA ILE A 441 -12.53 35.79 -44.99
C ILE A 441 -12.66 37.31 -45.18
N ARG A 442 -12.28 38.10 -44.17
CA ARG A 442 -12.47 39.56 -44.19
C ARG A 442 -11.58 40.27 -45.23
N PRO A 443 -10.26 40.01 -45.33
CA PRO A 443 -9.44 40.54 -46.42
C PRO A 443 -9.99 40.19 -47.81
N LEU A 444 -10.31 38.91 -48.04
CA LEU A 444 -10.77 38.42 -49.35
C LEU A 444 -12.08 39.07 -49.78
N GLU A 445 -13.10 39.09 -48.91
CA GLU A 445 -14.37 39.78 -49.21
C GLU A 445 -14.18 41.29 -49.44
N SER A 446 -13.26 41.93 -48.71
CA SER A 446 -13.05 43.39 -48.82
C SER A 446 -12.36 43.76 -50.13
N ALA A 447 -11.43 42.92 -50.59
CA ALA A 447 -10.82 43.06 -51.91
C ALA A 447 -11.83 42.85 -53.05
N LEU A 448 -12.73 41.85 -52.94
CA LEU A 448 -13.78 41.65 -53.95
C LEU A 448 -14.71 42.87 -54.02
N ARG A 449 -15.18 43.38 -52.89
CA ARG A 449 -16.03 44.61 -52.84
C ARG A 449 -15.34 45.83 -53.46
N ALA A 450 -14.02 45.96 -53.33
CA ALA A 450 -13.27 47.05 -53.96
C ALA A 450 -13.28 46.95 -55.49
N VAL A 451 -13.24 45.74 -56.05
CA VAL A 451 -13.40 45.53 -57.50
C VAL A 451 -14.86 45.74 -57.94
N GLU A 452 -15.83 45.27 -57.17
CA GLU A 452 -17.26 45.50 -57.42
C GLU A 452 -17.59 47.00 -57.47
N GLU A 453 -17.03 47.80 -56.55
CA GLU A 453 -17.18 49.25 -56.55
C GLU A 453 -16.49 49.89 -57.77
N ARG A 454 -15.25 49.49 -58.09
CA ARG A 454 -14.50 49.98 -59.26
C ARG A 454 -15.28 49.77 -60.58
N VAL A 455 -15.92 48.60 -60.73
CA VAL A 455 -16.78 48.28 -61.87
C VAL A 455 -18.09 49.07 -61.82
N ARG A 456 -18.73 49.19 -60.65
CA ARG A 456 -19.96 50.02 -60.50
C ARG A 456 -19.70 51.47 -60.88
N GLU A 457 -18.63 52.09 -60.39
CA GLU A 457 -18.26 53.45 -60.78
C GLU A 457 -17.99 53.57 -62.30
N ALA A 458 -17.43 52.55 -62.94
CA ALA A 458 -17.21 52.55 -64.38
C ALA A 458 -18.53 52.52 -65.16
N VAL A 459 -19.46 51.66 -64.74
CA VAL A 459 -20.83 51.59 -65.27
C VAL A 459 -21.53 52.94 -65.10
N ASP A 460 -21.44 53.54 -63.91
CA ASP A 460 -21.98 54.87 -63.61
C ASP A 460 -21.37 55.97 -64.49
N ARG A 461 -20.05 55.95 -64.71
CA ARG A 461 -19.36 56.91 -65.59
C ARG A 461 -19.80 56.77 -67.05
N GLN A 462 -19.98 55.56 -67.55
CA GLN A 462 -20.49 55.34 -68.90
C GLN A 462 -21.96 55.77 -69.03
N TRP A 463 -22.82 55.38 -68.08
CA TRP A 463 -24.23 55.76 -68.06
C TRP A 463 -24.44 57.28 -67.99
N ARG A 464 -23.61 58.02 -67.25
CA ARG A 464 -23.68 59.50 -67.20
C ARG A 464 -23.29 60.15 -68.53
N ARG A 465 -22.29 59.59 -69.24
CA ARG A 465 -21.88 60.07 -70.57
C ARG A 465 -22.92 59.80 -71.66
N THR A 466 -23.62 58.68 -71.56
CA THR A 466 -24.64 58.25 -72.53
C THR A 466 -26.05 58.29 -71.93
N ASP A 467 -26.34 59.26 -71.05
CA ASP A 467 -27.66 59.39 -70.39
C ASP A 467 -28.74 59.59 -71.48
N PRO A 468 -29.63 58.60 -71.71
CA PRO A 468 -30.58 58.68 -72.82
C PRO A 468 -31.57 59.83 -72.65
N GLU A 469 -31.87 60.26 -71.42
CA GLU A 469 -32.71 61.43 -71.18
C GLU A 469 -31.94 62.72 -71.47
N ALA A 470 -30.64 62.79 -71.21
CA ALA A 470 -29.82 63.95 -71.56
C ALA A 470 -29.59 64.07 -73.07
N GLU A 471 -29.25 62.96 -73.74
CA GLU A 471 -29.13 62.92 -75.20
C GLU A 471 -30.46 63.28 -75.88
N ALA A 472 -31.59 62.74 -75.39
CA ALA A 472 -32.92 63.10 -75.90
C ALA A 472 -33.28 64.58 -75.66
N ARG A 473 -32.90 65.17 -74.52
CA ARG A 473 -33.07 66.62 -74.25
C ARG A 473 -32.22 67.46 -75.21
N VAL A 474 -30.96 67.08 -75.43
CA VAL A 474 -30.07 67.75 -76.41
C VAL A 474 -30.64 67.63 -77.83
N ALA A 475 -31.13 66.45 -78.23
CA ALA A 475 -31.81 66.26 -79.51
C ALA A 475 -33.04 67.17 -79.68
N GLN A 476 -33.91 67.25 -78.66
CA GLN A 476 -35.08 68.15 -78.66
C GLN A 476 -34.69 69.64 -78.80
N PHE A 477 -33.54 70.06 -78.26
CA PHE A 477 -33.02 71.41 -78.48
C PHE A 477 -32.48 71.60 -79.91
N ARG A 478 -31.74 70.62 -80.47
CA ARG A 478 -31.28 70.65 -81.87
C ARG A 478 -32.45 70.73 -82.86
N ASP A 479 -33.48 69.92 -82.66
CA ASP A 479 -34.69 69.91 -83.48
C ASP A 479 -35.40 71.28 -83.46
N ARG A 480 -35.47 71.93 -82.30
CA ARG A 480 -36.05 73.28 -82.18
C ARG A 480 -35.22 74.35 -82.89
N VAL A 481 -33.89 74.32 -82.77
CA VAL A 481 -33.00 75.24 -83.51
C VAL A 481 -33.24 75.08 -85.02
N ALA A 482 -33.16 73.86 -85.54
CA ALA A 482 -33.41 73.58 -86.95
C ALA A 482 -34.83 73.96 -87.41
N GLN A 483 -35.85 73.79 -86.55
CA GLN A 483 -37.22 74.21 -86.83
C GLN A 483 -37.36 75.72 -86.97
N PHE A 484 -36.68 76.52 -86.14
CA PHE A 484 -36.70 77.98 -86.22
C PHE A 484 -35.80 78.53 -87.35
N GLU A 485 -34.67 77.89 -87.63
CA GLU A 485 -33.83 78.21 -88.79
C GLU A 485 -34.60 78.00 -90.10
N SER A 486 -35.26 76.85 -90.26
CA SER A 486 -36.07 76.58 -91.45
C SER A 486 -37.33 77.48 -91.54
N GLN A 487 -37.85 77.99 -90.42
CA GLN A 487 -38.87 79.04 -90.44
C GLN A 487 -38.31 80.39 -90.91
N ALA A 488 -37.09 80.74 -90.51
CA ALA A 488 -36.43 81.96 -90.95
C ALA A 488 -36.15 81.94 -92.47
N GLU A 489 -35.60 80.85 -92.99
CA GLU A 489 -35.38 80.64 -94.43
C GLU A 489 -36.67 80.76 -95.24
N LYS A 490 -37.75 80.10 -94.78
CA LYS A 490 -39.06 80.15 -95.46
C LYS A 490 -39.69 81.54 -95.40
N ALA A 491 -39.52 82.27 -94.30
CA ALA A 491 -39.99 83.65 -94.18
C ALA A 491 -39.20 84.61 -95.08
N GLU A 492 -37.88 84.41 -95.20
CA GLU A 492 -37.00 85.21 -96.06
C GLU A 492 -37.25 84.95 -97.55
N ALA A 493 -37.43 83.68 -97.95
CA ALA A 493 -37.86 83.29 -99.29
C ALA A 493 -39.26 83.81 -99.65
N ALA A 494 -40.12 84.07 -98.65
CA ALA A 494 -41.42 84.70 -98.81
C ALA A 494 -41.39 86.25 -98.71
N GLY A 495 -40.21 86.85 -98.51
CA GLY A 495 -40.04 88.31 -98.38
C GLY A 495 -40.46 88.92 -97.04
N ASP A 496 -40.88 88.12 -96.04
CA ASP A 496 -41.25 88.60 -94.71
C ASP A 496 -40.00 88.75 -93.82
N ALA A 497 -39.24 89.81 -94.08
CA ALA A 497 -38.03 90.15 -93.32
C ALA A 497 -38.29 90.31 -91.80
N LYS A 498 -39.52 90.63 -91.39
CA LYS A 498 -39.87 90.75 -89.97
C LYS A 498 -39.97 89.38 -89.31
N ARG A 499 -40.71 88.43 -89.91
CA ARG A 499 -40.77 87.05 -89.43
C ARG A 499 -39.40 86.36 -89.54
N ALA A 500 -38.66 86.58 -90.62
CA ALA A 500 -37.31 86.01 -90.77
C ALA A 500 -36.37 86.45 -89.64
N ARG A 501 -36.40 87.74 -89.27
CA ARG A 501 -35.61 88.27 -88.14
C ARG A 501 -36.07 87.71 -86.80
N GLN A 502 -37.38 87.63 -86.54
CA GLN A 502 -37.91 87.06 -85.29
C GLN A 502 -37.63 85.55 -85.15
N ALA A 503 -37.70 84.79 -86.25
CA ALA A 503 -37.36 83.37 -86.26
C ALA A 503 -35.86 83.13 -86.03
N ARG A 504 -34.98 84.01 -86.55
CA ARG A 504 -33.54 84.01 -86.20
C ARG A 504 -33.32 84.32 -84.72
N GLU A 505 -33.91 85.38 -84.19
CA GLU A 505 -33.79 85.74 -82.76
C GLU A 505 -34.31 84.62 -81.83
N GLN A 506 -35.28 83.81 -82.27
CA GLN A 506 -35.67 82.58 -81.56
C GLN A 506 -34.66 81.44 -81.75
N ALA A 507 -34.21 81.14 -82.96
CA ALA A 507 -33.19 80.12 -83.22
C ALA A 507 -31.91 80.38 -82.41
N ASP A 508 -31.48 81.64 -82.31
CA ASP A 508 -30.32 82.07 -81.54
C ASP A 508 -30.50 81.79 -80.03
N GLN A 509 -31.68 82.09 -79.47
CA GLN A 509 -32.01 81.78 -78.07
C GLN A 509 -32.01 80.25 -77.80
N TRP A 510 -32.59 79.46 -78.70
CA TRP A 510 -32.55 78.00 -78.60
C TRP A 510 -31.14 77.43 -78.81
N ARG A 511 -30.27 78.11 -79.57
CA ARG A 511 -28.87 77.69 -79.78
C ARG A 511 -27.99 77.97 -78.56
N GLU A 512 -28.23 79.07 -77.84
CA GLU A 512 -27.61 79.35 -76.53
C GLU A 512 -27.96 78.27 -75.50
N TRP A 513 -29.23 77.88 -75.43
CA TRP A 513 -29.71 76.79 -74.56
C TRP A 513 -29.20 75.41 -75.00
N LEU A 514 -29.15 75.13 -76.31
CA LEU A 514 -28.54 73.91 -76.85
C LEU A 514 -27.07 73.79 -76.42
N LYS A 515 -26.26 74.83 -76.65
CA LYS A 515 -24.86 74.88 -76.25
C LYS A 515 -24.70 74.64 -74.74
N THR A 516 -25.53 75.29 -73.92
CA THR A 516 -25.53 75.11 -72.46
C THR A 516 -25.87 73.66 -72.08
N ALA A 517 -26.81 73.02 -72.78
CA ALA A 517 -27.16 71.63 -72.57
C ALA A 517 -26.00 70.69 -72.96
N GLU A 518 -25.39 70.89 -74.14
CA GLU A 518 -24.23 70.13 -74.63
C GLU A 518 -23.01 70.26 -73.70
N GLU A 519 -22.71 71.47 -73.20
CA GLU A 519 -21.69 71.69 -72.17
C GLU A 519 -22.03 70.94 -70.87
N SER A 520 -23.31 70.92 -70.46
CA SER A 520 -23.75 70.22 -69.24
C SER A 520 -23.78 68.68 -69.34
N VAL A 521 -23.70 68.12 -70.56
CA VAL A 521 -23.52 66.69 -70.81
C VAL A 521 -22.04 66.32 -70.86
N ASN A 522 -21.22 67.16 -71.51
CA ASN A 522 -19.78 66.93 -71.62
C ASN A 522 -18.97 67.19 -70.32
N GLN A 523 -19.58 67.77 -69.28
CA GLN A 523 -18.92 68.13 -68.00
C GLN A 523 -19.40 67.29 -66.79
N ARG A 524 -19.92 66.07 -67.00
CA ARG A 524 -20.47 65.19 -65.94
C ARG A 524 -19.95 63.74 -66.00
#